data_AF-A0A183DKE5-F1
#
_entry.id   AF-A0A183DKE5-F1
#
_cell.length_a   1.000
_cell.length_b   1.000
_cell.length_c   1.000
_cell.angle_alpha   90.00
_cell.angle_beta   90.00
_cell.angle_gamma   90.00
#
_symmetry.space_group_name_H-M   'P 1'
#
loop_
_entity.id
_entity.type
_entity.pdbx_description
1 polymer ?
#
loop_
_entity_poly.entity_id
_entity_poly.type
_entity_poly.pdbx_seq_one_letter_code
_entity_poly.pdbx_strand_id
1 'polypeptide(L)'
;MAFSMGAQTLAVPAKLFSENRARLVAALKNKVKAGSVVLLKGGEEQNRYNTDSMDLPFRQESYFFWAFGVHESECFGMIDIDSGKSLLFPPRLHPDYAIWQGRYHS
;
A
#
# COMPACT_ATOMS: atom_id res chain seq x y z
N MET A 1 11.82 9.01 -6.38
CA MET A 1 10.43 9.36 -5.97
C MET A 1 10.39 9.44 -4.45
N ALA A 2 9.74 10.48 -3.91
CA ALA A 2 9.56 10.69 -2.47
C ALA A 2 8.16 11.24 -2.20
N PHE A 3 7.57 10.86 -1.07
CA PHE A 3 6.35 11.46 -0.57
C PHE A 3 6.68 12.79 0.12
N SER A 4 5.94 13.86 -0.19
CA SER A 4 6.09 15.17 0.43
C SER A 4 4.76 15.90 0.39
N MET A 5 4.49 16.69 1.42
CA MET A 5 3.34 17.61 1.46
C MET A 5 3.76 19.07 1.19
N GLY A 6 4.94 19.28 0.61
CA GLY A 6 5.47 20.60 0.26
C GLY A 6 6.08 21.38 1.43
N ALA A 7 6.35 22.67 1.19
CA ALA A 7 6.94 23.62 2.14
C ALA A 7 8.19 23.07 2.87
N GLN A 8 8.13 22.97 4.20
CA GLN A 8 9.20 22.47 5.07
C GLN A 8 8.89 21.07 5.62
N THR A 9 7.98 20.32 4.98
CA THR A 9 7.67 18.95 5.40
C THR A 9 8.77 17.98 5.01
N LEU A 10 8.96 16.92 5.81
CA LEU A 10 9.95 15.90 5.53
C LEU A 10 9.61 15.17 4.23
N ALA A 11 10.54 15.16 3.28
CA ALA A 11 10.45 14.32 2.10
C ALA A 11 10.83 12.87 2.46
N VAL A 12 9.87 11.96 2.38
CA VAL A 12 10.07 10.55 2.70
C VAL A 12 10.38 9.77 1.41
N PRO A 13 11.61 9.26 1.21
CA PRO A 13 11.98 8.58 -0.02
C PRO A 13 11.27 7.24 -0.14
N ALA A 14 10.76 6.91 -1.35
CA ALA A 14 10.15 5.61 -1.63
C ALA A 14 11.13 4.43 -1.40
N LYS A 15 12.44 4.73 -1.42
CA LYS A 15 13.51 3.79 -1.10
C LYS A 15 13.34 3.14 0.27
N LEU A 16 12.80 3.87 1.25
CA LEU A 16 12.52 3.35 2.60
C LEU A 16 11.70 2.06 2.54
N PHE A 17 10.61 2.05 1.76
CA PHE A 17 9.73 0.89 1.64
C PHE A 17 10.38 -0.26 0.87
N SER A 18 11.19 0.05 -0.16
CA SER A 18 11.96 -0.98 -0.88
C SER A 18 12.97 -1.68 0.04
N GLU A 19 13.63 -0.94 0.93
CA GLU A 19 14.59 -1.48 1.90
C GLU A 19 13.88 -2.29 2.99
N ASN A 20 12.65 -1.93 3.37
CA ASN A 20 11.81 -2.73 4.26
C ASN A 20 11.48 -4.09 3.65
N ARG A 21 11.02 -4.13 2.39
CA ARG A 21 10.73 -5.38 1.70
C ARG A 21 11.97 -6.26 1.54
N ALA A 22 13.13 -5.67 1.23
CA ALA A 22 14.39 -6.42 1.18
C ALA A 22 14.75 -7.07 2.52
N ARG A 23 14.55 -6.36 3.64
CA ARG A 23 14.73 -6.90 4.99
C ARG A 23 13.76 -8.04 5.30
N LEU A 24 12.49 -7.90 4.92
CA LEU A 24 11.48 -8.94 5.07
C LEU A 24 11.86 -10.22 4.30
N VAL A 25 12.24 -10.06 3.03
CA VAL A 25 12.69 -11.17 2.18
C VAL A 25 13.89 -11.88 2.79
N ALA A 26 14.91 -11.14 3.22
CA ALA A 26 16.09 -11.71 3.88
C ALA A 26 15.73 -12.49 5.15
N ALA A 27 14.77 -11.99 5.94
CA ALA A 27 14.31 -12.66 7.15
C ALA A 27 13.53 -13.96 6.89
N LEU A 28 12.91 -14.10 5.71
CA LEU A 28 12.07 -15.24 5.34
C LEU A 28 12.75 -16.26 4.43
N LYS A 29 13.80 -15.89 3.66
CA LYS A 29 14.39 -16.71 2.59
C LYS A 29 14.74 -18.15 2.96
N ASN A 30 15.12 -18.41 4.22
CA ASN A 30 15.47 -19.75 4.71
C ASN A 30 14.43 -20.35 5.69
N LYS A 31 13.26 -19.71 5.83
CA LYS A 31 12.19 -20.11 6.76
C LYS A 31 10.93 -20.59 6.04
N VAL A 32 10.89 -20.46 4.72
CA VAL A 32 9.74 -20.79 3.88
C VAL A 32 10.19 -21.68 2.71
N LYS A 33 9.22 -22.30 2.03
CA LYS A 33 9.50 -23.10 0.83
C LYS A 33 9.82 -22.18 -0.36
N ALA A 34 10.66 -22.64 -1.29
CA ALA A 34 10.85 -21.95 -2.56
C ALA A 34 9.49 -21.74 -3.28
N GLY A 35 9.33 -20.61 -3.94
CA GLY A 35 8.09 -20.16 -4.57
C GLY A 35 7.05 -19.59 -3.59
N SER A 36 7.41 -19.35 -2.33
CA SER A 36 6.52 -18.71 -1.36
C SER A 36 6.40 -17.20 -1.62
N VAL A 37 5.22 -16.66 -1.39
CA VAL A 37 4.93 -15.22 -1.50
C VAL A 37 4.34 -14.69 -0.21
N VAL A 38 4.63 -13.42 0.10
CA VAL A 38 3.88 -12.66 1.10
C VAL A 38 2.74 -11.96 0.38
N LEU A 39 1.50 -12.16 0.82
CA LEU A 39 0.34 -11.40 0.37
C LEU A 39 -0.19 -10.55 1.53
N LEU A 40 -0.23 -9.23 1.35
CA LEU A 40 -0.78 -8.29 2.32
C LEU A 40 -2.04 -7.65 1.73
N LYS A 41 -3.11 -7.63 2.53
CA LYS A 41 -4.32 -6.85 2.26
C LYS A 41 -4.16 -5.48 2.92
N GLY A 42 -4.34 -4.41 2.15
CA GLY A 42 -4.39 -3.05 2.67
C GLY A 42 -5.66 -2.75 3.44
N GLY A 43 -5.75 -1.55 3.98
CA GLY A 43 -6.93 -1.04 4.66
C GLY A 43 -8.07 -0.77 3.66
N GLU A 44 -9.30 -0.90 4.16
CA GLU A 44 -10.52 -0.53 3.47
C GLU A 44 -11.12 0.70 4.15
N GLU A 45 -11.76 1.56 3.37
CA GLU A 45 -12.51 2.69 3.90
C GLU A 45 -13.75 2.20 4.66
N GLN A 46 -14.05 2.86 5.78
CA GLN A 46 -15.18 2.49 6.63
C GLN A 46 -16.11 3.67 6.81
N ASN A 47 -17.40 3.38 6.65
CA ASN A 47 -18.46 4.32 6.93
C ASN A 47 -18.81 4.32 8.42
N ARG A 48 -19.36 5.44 8.87
CA ARG A 48 -19.89 5.60 10.21
C ARG A 48 -21.22 4.87 10.32
N TYR A 49 -21.20 3.72 10.99
CA TYR A 49 -22.35 2.84 11.12
C TYR A 49 -22.97 2.54 9.74
N ASN A 50 -24.27 2.79 9.60
CA ASN A 50 -25.08 2.58 8.42
C ASN A 50 -25.40 3.90 7.68
N THR A 51 -24.48 4.87 7.78
CA THR A 51 -24.52 6.12 7.00
C THR A 51 -23.56 6.04 5.81
N ASP A 52 -23.61 7.06 4.95
CA ASP A 52 -22.66 7.31 3.85
C ASP A 52 -21.49 8.22 4.27
N SER A 53 -21.45 8.64 5.53
CA SER A 53 -20.40 9.50 6.06
C SER A 53 -19.21 8.67 6.54
N MET A 54 -17.99 9.09 6.21
CA MET A 54 -16.77 8.47 6.77
C MET A 54 -16.66 8.80 8.25
N ASP A 55 -16.35 7.81 9.09
CA ASP A 55 -16.17 8.05 10.53
C ASP A 55 -14.85 8.79 10.82
N LEU A 56 -13.79 8.41 10.10
CA LEU A 56 -12.46 9.01 10.15
C LEU A 56 -11.85 9.03 8.74
N PRO A 57 -10.93 9.98 8.45
CA PRO A 57 -10.11 9.92 7.24
C PRO A 57 -9.38 8.58 7.17
N PHE A 58 -9.30 8.02 5.95
CA PHE A 58 -8.63 6.75 5.73
C PHE A 58 -7.18 6.79 6.24
N ARG A 59 -6.81 5.76 7.00
CA ARG A 59 -5.43 5.50 7.41
C ARG A 59 -5.10 4.06 7.10
N GLN A 60 -3.98 3.88 6.41
CA GLN A 60 -3.51 2.58 5.96
C GLN A 60 -3.22 1.61 7.11
N GLU A 61 -3.41 0.32 6.86
CA GLU A 61 -2.96 -0.77 7.73
C GLU A 61 -1.43 -0.70 7.91
N SER A 62 -0.94 -0.90 9.14
CA SER A 62 0.44 -0.56 9.49
C SER A 62 1.48 -1.46 8.82
N TYR A 63 1.23 -2.77 8.68
CA TYR A 63 2.16 -3.67 7.99
C TYR A 63 2.17 -3.41 6.48
N PHE A 64 1.01 -3.16 5.89
CA PHE A 64 0.89 -2.77 4.49
C PHE A 64 1.64 -1.46 4.22
N PHE A 65 1.42 -0.44 5.05
CA PHE A 65 2.12 0.84 4.93
C PHE A 65 3.64 0.68 5.11
N TRP A 66 4.08 -0.13 6.09
CA TRP A 66 5.49 -0.41 6.30
C TRP A 66 6.15 -1.06 5.06
N ALA A 67 5.43 -1.95 4.38
CA ALA A 67 5.95 -2.65 3.20
C ALA A 67 5.87 -1.82 1.92
N PHE A 68 4.82 -1.01 1.73
CA PHE A 68 4.52 -0.39 0.44
C PHE A 68 4.41 1.14 0.45
N GLY A 69 4.11 1.78 1.58
CA GLY A 69 3.98 3.24 1.67
C GLY A 69 2.79 3.82 0.91
N VAL A 70 1.77 3.00 0.61
CA VAL A 70 0.59 3.35 -0.18
C VAL A 70 -0.46 4.03 0.69
N HIS A 71 -1.05 5.10 0.19
CA HIS A 71 -2.04 5.91 0.91
C HIS A 71 -3.48 5.61 0.47
N GLU A 72 -3.65 4.94 -0.65
CA GLU A 72 -4.92 4.53 -1.22
C GLU A 72 -5.47 3.28 -0.50
N SER A 73 -6.79 3.25 -0.36
CA SER A 73 -7.54 2.12 0.19
C SER A 73 -7.69 0.98 -0.82
N GLU A 74 -8.19 -0.18 -0.36
CA GLU A 74 -8.60 -1.31 -1.20
C GLU A 74 -7.48 -1.93 -2.07
N CYS A 75 -6.22 -1.72 -1.66
CA CYS A 75 -5.06 -2.28 -2.35
C CYS A 75 -4.65 -3.64 -1.78
N PHE A 76 -4.07 -4.49 -2.64
CA PHE A 76 -3.28 -5.65 -2.22
C PHE A 76 -1.82 -5.48 -2.64
N GLY A 77 -0.93 -6.15 -1.93
CA GLY A 77 0.49 -6.12 -2.18
C GLY A 77 1.07 -7.51 -2.07
N MET A 78 1.86 -7.92 -3.06
CA MET A 78 2.56 -9.21 -3.07
C MET A 78 4.06 -9.00 -3.08
N ILE A 79 4.79 -9.84 -2.35
CA ILE A 79 6.25 -9.87 -2.34
C ILE A 79 6.69 -11.31 -2.58
N ASP A 80 7.34 -11.53 -3.72
CA ASP A 80 7.97 -12.81 -4.04
C ASP A 80 9.26 -12.96 -3.22
N ILE A 81 9.39 -14.06 -2.46
CA ILE A 81 10.49 -14.23 -1.51
C ILE A 81 11.78 -14.65 -2.22
N ASP A 82 11.67 -15.36 -3.34
CA ASP A 82 12.85 -15.87 -4.04
C ASP A 82 13.60 -14.74 -4.76
N SER A 83 12.87 -13.91 -5.51
CA SER A 83 13.41 -12.81 -6.31
C SER A 83 13.40 -11.46 -5.59
N GLY A 84 12.59 -11.30 -4.54
CA GLY A 84 12.35 -10.02 -3.88
C GLY A 84 11.49 -9.04 -4.69
N LYS A 85 10.92 -9.48 -5.83
CA LYS A 85 10.02 -8.65 -6.64
C LYS A 85 8.72 -8.38 -5.87
N SER A 86 8.25 -7.14 -5.96
CA SER A 86 7.01 -6.70 -5.31
C SER A 86 6.00 -6.21 -6.34
N LEU A 87 4.74 -6.61 -6.19
CA LEU A 87 3.61 -6.19 -7.01
C LEU A 87 2.58 -5.48 -6.15
N LEU A 88 1.95 -4.45 -6.70
CA LEU A 88 0.82 -3.73 -6.10
C LEU A 88 -0.41 -3.95 -6.97
N PHE A 89 -1.55 -4.23 -6.33
CA PHE A 89 -2.83 -4.43 -6.96
C PHE A 89 -3.79 -3.35 -6.47
N PRO A 90 -3.92 -2.22 -7.17
CA PRO A 90 -4.91 -1.20 -6.86
C PRO A 90 -6.32 -1.66 -7.27
N PRO A 91 -7.39 -1.06 -6.71
CA PRO A 91 -8.75 -1.34 -7.14
C PRO A 91 -8.95 -0.97 -8.61
N ARG A 92 -9.90 -1.64 -9.30
CA ARG A 92 -10.38 -1.22 -10.61
C ARG A 92 -11.60 -0.35 -10.42
N LEU A 93 -11.51 0.92 -10.81
CA LEU A 93 -12.51 1.92 -10.46
C LEU A 93 -13.40 2.26 -11.64
N HIS A 94 -14.66 2.59 -11.35
CA HIS A 94 -15.62 3.03 -12.37
C HIS A 94 -15.20 4.40 -12.93
N PRO A 95 -15.41 4.69 -14.23
CA PRO A 95 -15.07 5.99 -14.81
C PRO A 95 -15.66 7.19 -14.06
N ASP A 96 -16.85 7.05 -13.50
CA ASP A 96 -17.54 8.10 -12.74
C ASP A 96 -16.79 8.53 -11.46
N TYR A 97 -15.86 7.71 -10.96
CA TYR A 97 -15.05 8.08 -9.80
C TYR A 97 -14.31 9.40 -10.05
N ALA A 98 -13.87 9.64 -11.29
CA ALA A 98 -13.16 10.85 -11.65
C ALA A 98 -13.96 12.14 -11.45
N ILE A 99 -15.30 12.04 -11.42
CA ILE A 99 -16.21 13.17 -11.19
C ILE A 99 -16.16 13.60 -9.72
N TRP A 100 -16.10 12.65 -8.80
CA TRP A 100 -16.30 12.89 -7.37
C TRP A 100 -14.98 12.98 -6.59
N GLN A 101 -14.04 12.09 -6.91
CA GLN A 101 -12.87 11.81 -6.08
C GLN A 101 -11.55 12.16 -6.80
N GLY A 102 -11.64 12.63 -8.05
CA GLY A 102 -10.51 13.15 -8.83
C GLY A 102 -9.89 12.13 -9.78
N ARG A 103 -8.90 12.58 -10.55
CA ARG A 103 -8.26 11.76 -11.60
C ARG A 103 -7.48 10.61 -10.99
N TYR A 104 -7.75 9.41 -11.48
CA TYR A 104 -6.85 8.29 -11.32
C TYR A 104 -5.67 8.39 -12.27
N HIS A 105 -4.48 8.51 -11.69
CA HIS A 105 -3.22 8.35 -12.41
C HIS A 105 -2.78 6.90 -12.25
N SER A 106 -3.12 6.06 -13.24
CA SER A 106 -2.57 4.72 -13.40
C SER A 106 -1.10 4.75 -13.81
#